data_AF-A0A257GR59-F1
#
_entry.id   AF-A0A257GR59-F1
#
_cell.length_a   1.000
_cell.length_b   1.000
_cell.length_c   1.000
_cell.angle_alpha   90.00
_cell.angle_beta   90.00
_cell.angle_gamma   90.00
#
_symmetry.space_group_name_H-M   'P 1'
#
loop_
_entity.id
_entity.type
_entity.pdbx_description
1 polymer ?
#
loop_
_entity_poly.entity_id
_entity_poly.type
_entity_poly.pdbx_seq_one_letter_code
_entity_poly.pdbx_strand_id
1 'polypeptide(L)'
;MGLFQPDAGRGCSDGAPVKGFFTAGPTDDGDAVTGHYYEVASPDPARAQVWIYPAALSYAPGEVLVLHAMSSAPEATLTITRDGAHPEVMLKTRLATRFAPTPFAASESGCDWPEVLRLAIPDDWQSGVYRLKVAIPGHASEGMFVLRAQSPQAKILMLLTTGTWCAYNDWGGSNHYQGLTGPAQGDFAAHVSLLRPWATGFVAWPDGAPRIPHASALLTKPRYPHMDYARARGISKKYASSGWAAFERPFALWCEGQGIALDYATQHDLHRNRGALDGYDRVLIVGHDEYWTWQMRDHLEGWLDRGGQLARFAGNFFWQTRLSDDLATQTCFKTTAEVADPLAHTDRITSYWDHPAIGRPAAATMGLTGAAGVYAGWSRCAAHGSGGFAIYRPAHWALRGTGLGYGDVLGAAAKIFAYEVDGIDYTMHHGLPFAAKDVGLQGDLTIVGLSPATALSHHTGPHDRDRFIGAGDAEDLALRIYGGITPEAVARAAQGNGCMAEYRRGKGAVFNAASCEWVAGLIERERAVEHVTRNILLGDWA
;
A
#
# COMPACT_ATOMS: atom_id res chain seq x y z
N MET A 1 14.90 -16.98 17.19
CA MET A 1 15.55 -16.53 18.45
C MET A 1 16.97 -16.07 18.08
N GLY A 2 17.39 -14.80 18.09
CA GLY A 2 16.74 -13.48 18.07
C GLY A 2 17.14 -12.75 16.76
N LEU A 3 16.62 -11.57 16.44
CA LEU A 3 17.11 -10.30 16.98
C LEU A 3 16.04 -9.20 16.83
N PHE A 4 15.11 -9.16 17.79
CA PHE A 4 14.53 -7.92 18.31
C PHE A 4 14.27 -8.20 19.79
N GLN A 5 15.29 -8.04 20.63
CA GLN A 5 15.08 -7.75 22.04
C GLN A 5 15.28 -6.25 22.18
N PRO A 6 14.23 -5.46 22.51
CA PRO A 6 14.45 -4.11 22.99
C PRO A 6 15.22 -4.22 24.30
N ASP A 7 16.43 -3.66 24.30
CA ASP A 7 17.22 -3.51 25.52
C ASP A 7 16.38 -2.69 26.50
N ALA A 8 16.06 -3.26 27.66
CA ALA A 8 15.29 -2.63 28.73
C ALA A 8 16.13 -1.54 29.43
N GLY A 9 16.54 -0.53 28.67
CA GLY A 9 17.13 0.70 29.16
C GLY A 9 16.03 1.57 29.73
N ARG A 10 15.84 1.48 31.05
CA ARG A 10 14.97 2.38 31.81
C ARG A 10 15.36 3.84 31.54
N GLY A 11 14.51 4.51 30.80
CA GLY A 11 14.26 5.94 30.89
C GLY A 11 12.80 6.13 30.56
N CYS A 12 11.95 6.45 31.55
CA CYS A 12 10.68 7.09 31.25
C CYS A 12 11.03 8.38 30.51
N SER A 13 11.01 8.34 29.17
CA SER A 13 10.94 9.57 28.40
C SER A 13 9.49 10.03 28.47
N ASP A 14 9.28 11.30 28.78
CA ASP A 14 7.99 11.98 28.79
C ASP A 14 7.45 12.08 27.35
N GLY A 15 7.19 10.94 26.71
CA GLY A 15 6.54 10.85 25.42
C GLY A 15 5.15 11.46 25.51
N ALA A 16 4.77 12.24 24.49
CA ALA A 16 3.44 12.86 24.47
C ALA A 16 2.35 11.77 24.59
N PRO A 17 1.34 11.94 25.47
CA PRO A 17 0.27 10.96 25.62
C PRO A 17 -0.49 10.79 24.31
N VAL A 18 -0.85 9.54 23.99
CA VAL A 18 -1.69 9.22 22.84
C VAL A 18 -3.05 9.93 22.95
N LYS A 19 -3.55 10.44 21.83
CA LYS A 19 -4.75 11.29 21.78
C LYS A 19 -5.96 10.55 21.23
N GLY A 20 -7.14 11.02 21.59
CA GLY A 20 -8.39 10.51 21.04
C GLY A 20 -8.61 9.05 21.42
N PHE A 21 -8.89 8.20 20.43
CA PHE A 21 -9.15 6.76 20.62
C PHE A 21 -7.90 5.90 20.44
N PHE A 22 -6.71 6.53 20.49
CA PHE A 22 -5.46 5.80 20.50
C PHE A 22 -5.10 5.34 21.91
N THR A 23 -4.60 4.11 22.01
CA THR A 23 -4.09 3.53 23.25
C THR A 23 -2.66 3.05 23.03
N ALA A 24 -1.88 3.07 24.12
CA ALA A 24 -0.55 2.47 24.16
C ALA A 24 -0.69 0.95 24.22
N GLY A 25 0.04 0.25 23.37
CA GLY A 25 0.20 -1.20 23.42
C GLY A 25 1.27 -1.62 24.44
N PRO A 26 1.41 -2.93 24.67
CA PRO A 26 2.39 -3.47 25.63
C PRO A 26 3.84 -3.12 25.32
N THR A 27 4.16 -2.85 24.05
CA THR A 27 5.49 -2.47 23.56
C THR A 27 5.59 -0.98 23.19
N ASP A 28 4.68 -0.12 23.68
CA ASP A 28 4.82 1.32 23.52
C ASP A 28 5.93 1.88 24.42
N ASP A 29 6.97 2.44 23.81
CA ASP A 29 8.10 3.08 24.49
C ASP A 29 8.01 4.61 24.51
N GLY A 30 6.91 5.18 24.00
CA GLY A 30 6.70 6.62 23.90
C GLY A 30 7.22 7.23 22.59
N ASP A 31 7.97 6.49 21.79
CA ASP A 31 8.52 6.93 20.51
C ASP A 31 7.46 6.82 19.39
N ALA A 32 7.49 7.74 18.43
CA ALA A 32 6.53 7.75 17.34
C ALA A 32 6.76 6.65 16.29
N VAL A 33 8.00 6.16 16.21
CA VAL A 33 8.49 5.21 15.21
C VAL A 33 8.51 3.80 15.79
N THR A 34 9.17 3.61 16.94
CA THR A 34 9.34 2.28 17.55
C THR A 34 8.16 1.85 18.42
N GLY A 35 7.46 2.81 19.03
CA GLY A 35 6.34 2.53 19.93
C GLY A 35 5.12 1.90 19.23
N HIS A 36 4.54 0.89 19.88
CA HIS A 36 3.25 0.33 19.47
C HIS A 36 2.08 1.08 20.11
N TYR A 37 1.42 1.93 19.33
CA TYR A 37 0.15 2.56 19.69
C TYR A 37 -0.84 2.36 18.54
N TYR A 38 -2.13 2.28 18.86
CA TYR A 38 -3.16 1.91 17.90
C TYR A 38 -4.52 2.51 18.26
N GLU A 39 -5.37 2.66 17.25
CA GLU A 39 -6.74 3.11 17.41
C GLU A 39 -7.67 1.96 17.76
N VAL A 40 -8.59 2.16 18.70
CA VAL A 40 -9.60 1.16 19.05
C VAL A 40 -10.83 1.82 19.68
N ALA A 41 -11.99 1.19 19.55
CA ALA A 41 -13.16 1.61 20.31
C ALA A 41 -12.92 1.51 21.82
N SER A 42 -13.43 2.48 22.57
CA SER A 42 -13.27 2.48 24.03
C SER A 42 -14.20 1.45 24.67
N PRO A 43 -13.75 0.71 25.70
CA PRO A 43 -14.61 -0.22 26.42
C PRO A 43 -15.64 0.48 27.33
N ASP A 44 -15.51 1.80 27.53
CA ASP A 44 -16.46 2.59 28.32
C ASP A 44 -17.70 2.96 27.48
N PRO A 45 -18.89 2.42 27.81
CA PRO A 45 -20.13 2.75 27.10
C PRO A 45 -20.59 4.19 27.32
N ALA A 46 -20.10 4.90 28.34
CA ALA A 46 -20.45 6.30 28.61
C ALA A 46 -19.65 7.29 27.75
N ARG A 47 -18.49 6.88 27.22
CA ARG A 47 -17.68 7.71 26.33
C ARG A 47 -18.37 7.87 24.99
N ALA A 48 -18.60 9.11 24.55
CA ALA A 48 -19.16 9.40 23.22
C ALA A 48 -18.29 8.78 22.12
N GLN A 49 -18.83 7.78 21.42
CA GLN A 49 -18.15 7.05 20.35
C GLN A 49 -19.15 6.41 19.39
N VAL A 50 -18.70 6.24 18.15
CA VAL A 50 -19.41 5.52 17.10
C VAL A 50 -18.39 5.04 16.09
N TRP A 51 -18.55 3.81 15.63
CA TRP A 51 -17.63 3.15 14.70
C TRP A 51 -18.41 2.31 13.71
N ILE A 52 -17.90 2.17 12.49
CA ILE A 52 -18.60 1.47 11.41
C ILE A 52 -17.62 0.74 10.49
N TYR A 53 -18.07 -0.40 9.94
CA TYR A 53 -17.41 -1.09 8.83
C TYR A 53 -18.45 -1.82 7.97
N PRO A 54 -18.19 -1.98 6.66
CA PRO A 54 -19.04 -2.81 5.79
C PRO A 54 -18.72 -4.30 5.96
N ALA A 55 -19.67 -5.18 5.66
CA ALA A 55 -19.45 -6.64 5.70
C ALA A 55 -18.53 -7.18 4.57
N ALA A 56 -18.34 -6.38 3.52
CA ALA A 56 -17.44 -6.65 2.40
C ALA A 56 -16.84 -5.33 1.88
N LEU A 57 -15.70 -5.42 1.20
CA LEU A 57 -15.01 -4.26 0.62
C LEU A 57 -15.62 -3.77 -0.69
N SER A 58 -16.20 -4.69 -1.45
CA SER A 58 -16.66 -4.42 -2.81
C SER A 58 -18.07 -4.95 -3.01
N TYR A 59 -18.87 -4.19 -3.76
CA TYR A 59 -20.23 -4.53 -4.14
C TYR A 59 -20.48 -4.16 -5.60
N ALA A 60 -21.48 -4.75 -6.24
CA ALA A 60 -22.06 -4.31 -7.50
C ALA A 60 -23.43 -3.66 -7.30
N PRO A 61 -23.91 -2.84 -8.26
CA PRO A 61 -25.30 -2.40 -8.27
C PRO A 61 -26.28 -3.58 -8.19
N GLY A 62 -27.34 -3.44 -7.38
CA GLY A 62 -28.29 -4.51 -7.07
C GLY A 62 -27.86 -5.46 -5.95
N GLU A 63 -26.57 -5.49 -5.56
CA GLU A 63 -26.13 -6.25 -4.39
C GLU A 63 -26.56 -5.56 -3.08
N VAL A 64 -26.48 -6.29 -1.96
CA VAL A 64 -26.92 -5.81 -0.65
C VAL A 64 -25.70 -5.32 0.15
N LEU A 65 -25.65 -4.01 0.40
CA LEU A 65 -24.74 -3.40 1.35
C LEU A 65 -25.19 -3.72 2.78
N VAL A 66 -24.31 -4.37 3.54
CA VAL A 66 -24.50 -4.63 4.98
C VAL A 66 -23.47 -3.82 5.75
N LEU A 67 -23.92 -3.03 6.73
CA LEU A 67 -23.04 -2.25 7.61
C LEU A 67 -23.19 -2.72 9.05
N HIS A 68 -22.04 -2.86 9.71
CA HIS A 68 -21.93 -3.17 11.12
C HIS A 68 -21.42 -1.94 11.87
N ALA A 69 -22.00 -1.66 13.03
CA ALA A 69 -21.58 -0.52 13.84
C ALA A 69 -21.79 -0.77 15.32
N MET A 70 -21.01 -0.06 16.13
CA MET A 70 -21.28 0.12 17.55
C MET A 70 -21.32 1.61 17.88
N SER A 71 -22.07 1.98 18.92
CA SER A 71 -22.11 3.36 19.40
C SER A 71 -22.49 3.44 20.88
N SER A 72 -22.02 4.46 21.58
CA SER A 72 -22.56 4.80 22.91
C SER A 72 -23.92 5.53 22.85
N ALA A 73 -24.35 5.99 21.68
CA ALA A 73 -25.67 6.58 21.49
C ALA A 73 -26.67 5.54 20.91
N PRO A 74 -27.98 5.66 21.22
CA PRO A 74 -29.01 4.78 20.64
C PRO A 74 -29.27 5.06 19.15
N GLU A 75 -28.83 6.22 18.65
CA GLU A 75 -28.97 6.61 17.25
C GLU A 75 -27.72 7.33 16.77
N ALA A 76 -27.32 7.04 15.53
CA ALA A 76 -26.26 7.74 14.81
C ALA A 76 -26.76 8.23 13.44
N THR A 77 -26.15 9.29 12.91
CA THR A 77 -26.39 9.74 11.53
C THR A 77 -25.34 9.11 10.61
N LEU A 78 -25.80 8.39 9.58
CA LEU A 78 -24.97 7.90 8.48
C LEU A 78 -25.11 8.84 7.27
N THR A 79 -23.98 9.16 6.65
CA THR A 79 -23.91 9.76 5.32
C THR A 79 -23.05 8.86 4.43
N ILE A 80 -23.58 8.42 3.29
CA ILE A 80 -22.85 7.71 2.24
C ILE A 80 -22.59 8.71 1.11
N THR A 81 -21.33 8.89 0.75
CA THR A 81 -20.90 9.83 -0.29
C THR A 81 -20.06 9.10 -1.33
N ARG A 82 -20.41 9.20 -2.61
CA ARG A 82 -19.50 8.81 -3.69
C ARG A 82 -18.37 9.84 -3.74
N ASP A 83 -17.16 9.41 -3.44
CA ASP A 83 -15.98 10.28 -3.41
C ASP A 83 -15.52 10.60 -4.84
N GLY A 84 -14.87 11.76 -5.00
CA GLY A 84 -14.46 12.29 -6.30
C GLY A 84 -14.14 13.79 -6.21
N ALA A 85 -13.82 14.42 -7.33
CA ALA A 85 -13.59 15.87 -7.42
C ALA A 85 -14.87 16.65 -7.11
N HIS A 86 -16.02 16.05 -7.39
CA HIS A 86 -17.35 16.53 -7.01
C HIS A 86 -18.07 15.45 -6.19
N PRO A 87 -17.81 15.37 -4.88
CA PRO A 87 -18.42 14.34 -4.04
C PRO A 87 -19.96 14.45 -4.04
N GLU A 88 -20.64 13.32 -4.19
CA GLU A 88 -22.10 13.25 -4.25
C GLU A 88 -22.65 12.50 -3.04
N VAL A 89 -23.59 13.11 -2.31
CA VAL A 89 -24.25 12.45 -1.18
C VAL A 89 -25.35 11.54 -1.71
N MET A 90 -25.11 10.23 -1.60
CA MET A 90 -25.97 9.18 -2.14
C MET A 90 -27.08 8.79 -1.15
N LEU A 91 -26.76 8.85 0.14
CA LEU A 91 -27.71 8.55 1.20
C LEU A 91 -27.35 9.34 2.47
N LYS A 92 -28.37 9.87 3.14
CA LYS A 92 -28.25 10.37 4.52
C LYS A 92 -29.43 9.83 5.34
N THR A 93 -29.13 9.07 6.39
CA THR A 93 -30.15 8.40 7.20
C THR A 93 -29.76 8.29 8.67
N ARG A 94 -30.71 7.92 9.52
CA ARG A 94 -30.48 7.56 10.93
C ARG A 94 -30.30 6.04 11.06
N LEU A 95 -29.35 5.63 11.87
CA LEU A 95 -29.10 4.24 12.23
C LEU A 95 -29.50 4.02 13.68
N ALA A 96 -30.27 2.97 13.94
CA ALA A 96 -30.45 2.47 15.29
C ALA A 96 -29.15 1.78 15.71
N THR A 97 -28.51 2.28 16.76
CA THR A 97 -27.20 1.81 17.23
C THR A 97 -27.28 1.42 18.70
N ARG A 98 -26.34 0.59 19.14
CA ARG A 98 -26.16 0.27 20.55
C ARG A 98 -24.69 0.04 20.84
N PHE A 99 -24.35 0.07 22.12
CA PHE A 99 -23.00 -0.30 22.53
C PHE A 99 -22.82 -1.80 22.32
N ALA A 100 -21.69 -2.19 21.75
CA ALA A 100 -21.24 -3.56 21.62
C ALA A 100 -19.76 -3.60 22.01
N PRO A 101 -19.35 -4.51 22.92
CA PRO A 101 -17.95 -4.69 23.26
C PRO A 101 -17.12 -5.02 22.02
N THR A 102 -15.90 -4.50 21.97
CA THR A 102 -14.94 -4.86 20.91
C THR A 102 -14.04 -5.98 21.43
N PRO A 103 -13.97 -7.15 20.76
CA PRO A 103 -13.04 -8.21 21.14
C PRO A 103 -11.60 -7.72 21.14
N PHE A 104 -10.78 -8.23 22.07
CA PHE A 104 -9.34 -7.91 22.12
C PHE A 104 -8.63 -8.28 20.80
N ALA A 105 -8.99 -9.42 20.22
CA ALA A 105 -8.44 -9.91 18.95
C ALA A 105 -9.20 -9.39 17.70
N ALA A 106 -9.92 -8.26 17.79
CA ALA A 106 -10.74 -7.77 16.67
C ALA A 106 -9.95 -7.47 15.39
N SER A 107 -8.64 -7.20 15.50
CA SER A 107 -7.76 -7.06 14.35
C SER A 107 -7.55 -8.36 13.57
N GLU A 108 -7.62 -9.52 14.24
CA GLU A 108 -7.42 -10.85 13.67
C GLU A 108 -8.75 -11.53 13.29
N SER A 109 -9.78 -11.41 14.14
CA SER A 109 -11.06 -12.13 13.98
C SER A 109 -12.26 -11.24 13.62
N GLY A 110 -12.10 -9.91 13.64
CA GLY A 110 -13.19 -8.97 13.40
C GLY A 110 -13.89 -8.51 14.68
N CYS A 111 -14.72 -7.47 14.55
CA CYS A 111 -15.32 -6.80 15.70
C CYS A 111 -16.58 -7.48 16.24
N ASP A 112 -17.23 -8.34 15.45
CA ASP A 112 -18.52 -8.97 15.77
C ASP A 112 -19.61 -7.96 16.21
N TRP A 113 -19.59 -6.77 15.61
CA TRP A 113 -20.57 -5.74 15.91
C TRP A 113 -21.90 -6.02 15.20
N PRO A 114 -23.02 -5.55 15.77
CA PRO A 114 -24.32 -5.79 15.17
C PRO A 114 -24.46 -5.13 13.81
N GLU A 115 -25.20 -5.80 12.92
CA GLU A 115 -25.75 -5.20 11.72
C GLU A 115 -26.66 -4.03 12.11
N VAL A 116 -26.45 -2.88 11.49
CA VAL A 116 -27.22 -1.65 11.69
C VAL A 116 -27.88 -1.12 10.42
N LEU A 117 -27.45 -1.62 9.25
CA LEU A 117 -28.04 -1.29 7.96
C LEU A 117 -27.96 -2.49 7.02
N ARG A 118 -29.06 -2.72 6.32
CA ARG A 118 -29.15 -3.59 5.15
C ARG A 118 -29.80 -2.82 4.01
N LEU A 119 -29.05 -2.55 2.96
CA LEU A 119 -29.49 -1.69 1.85
C LEU A 119 -29.25 -2.40 0.53
N ALA A 120 -30.30 -2.60 -0.27
CA ALA A 120 -30.14 -2.95 -1.68
C ALA A 120 -29.57 -1.74 -2.41
N ILE A 121 -28.40 -1.88 -3.03
CA ILE A 121 -27.73 -0.80 -3.75
C ILE A 121 -28.52 -0.51 -5.03
N PRO A 122 -28.98 0.74 -5.26
CA PRO A 122 -29.67 1.10 -6.49
C PRO A 122 -28.84 0.81 -7.75
N ASP A 123 -29.52 0.44 -8.84
CA ASP A 123 -28.88 0.07 -10.11
C ASP A 123 -28.20 1.27 -10.82
N ASP A 124 -28.56 2.50 -10.45
CA ASP A 124 -28.04 3.74 -11.03
C ASP A 124 -26.81 4.31 -10.30
N TRP A 125 -26.38 3.67 -9.20
CA TRP A 125 -25.15 4.06 -8.52
C TRP A 125 -23.93 3.73 -9.39
N GLN A 126 -23.10 4.75 -9.61
CA GLN A 126 -21.94 4.66 -10.49
C GLN A 126 -20.74 3.99 -9.80
N SER A 127 -19.87 3.35 -10.58
CA SER A 127 -18.61 2.82 -10.04
C SER A 127 -17.80 3.91 -9.33
N GLY A 128 -17.16 3.56 -8.22
CA GLY A 128 -16.43 4.52 -7.40
C GLY A 128 -16.12 4.02 -6.00
N VAL A 129 -15.41 4.84 -5.24
CA VAL A 129 -15.20 4.65 -3.80
C VAL A 129 -16.26 5.44 -3.05
N TYR A 130 -16.98 4.76 -2.15
CA TYR A 130 -18.07 5.33 -1.38
C TYR A 130 -17.63 5.45 0.08
N ARG A 131 -17.56 6.68 0.57
CA ARG A 131 -17.20 7.00 1.95
C ARG A 131 -18.42 6.94 2.84
N LEU A 132 -18.27 6.25 3.97
CA LEU A 132 -19.23 6.18 5.05
C LEU A 132 -18.78 7.16 6.13
N LYS A 133 -19.61 8.15 6.46
CA LYS A 133 -19.41 8.99 7.65
C LYS A 133 -20.53 8.70 8.63
N VAL A 134 -20.18 8.19 9.80
CA VAL A 134 -21.13 7.96 10.90
C VAL A 134 -20.83 8.92 12.04
N ALA A 135 -21.86 9.57 12.57
CA ALA A 135 -21.69 10.61 13.58
C ALA A 135 -22.76 10.57 14.67
N ILE A 136 -22.34 10.89 15.89
CA ILE A 136 -23.16 11.18 17.06
C ILE A 136 -22.66 12.52 17.67
N PRO A 137 -23.39 13.13 18.63
CA PRO A 137 -22.82 14.23 19.40
C PRO A 137 -21.50 13.83 20.07
N GLY A 138 -20.42 14.56 19.78
CA GLY A 138 -19.10 14.35 20.39
C GLY A 138 -18.17 13.37 19.67
N HIS A 139 -18.63 12.60 18.68
CA HIS A 139 -17.77 11.70 17.90
C HIS A 139 -18.28 11.41 16.49
N ALA A 140 -17.35 11.24 15.55
CA ALA A 140 -17.63 10.69 14.23
C ALA A 140 -16.47 9.80 13.79
N SER A 141 -16.77 8.77 13.00
CA SER A 141 -15.78 7.92 12.36
C SER A 141 -16.08 7.77 10.88
N GLU A 142 -15.09 7.28 10.14
CA GLU A 142 -15.21 7.03 8.71
C GLU A 142 -15.01 5.54 8.39
N GLY A 143 -15.67 5.10 7.32
CA GLY A 143 -15.47 3.82 6.67
C GLY A 143 -15.56 4.01 5.16
N MET A 144 -15.37 2.93 4.39
CA MET A 144 -15.56 2.98 2.95
C MET A 144 -15.88 1.60 2.39
N PHE A 145 -16.56 1.59 1.25
CA PHE A 145 -16.68 0.43 0.37
C PHE A 145 -16.48 0.87 -1.08
N VAL A 146 -16.29 -0.09 -1.97
CA VAL A 146 -16.08 0.11 -3.40
C VAL A 146 -17.31 -0.39 -4.13
N LEU A 147 -17.80 0.39 -5.08
CA LEU A 147 -18.82 -0.07 -6.03
C LEU A 147 -18.15 -0.34 -7.38
N ARG A 148 -18.15 -1.60 -7.80
CA ARG A 148 -17.65 -2.02 -9.11
C ARG A 148 -18.71 -1.80 -10.18
N ALA A 149 -18.28 -1.52 -11.40
CA ALA A 149 -19.20 -1.39 -12.53
C ALA A 149 -19.88 -2.74 -12.83
N GLN A 150 -21.18 -2.74 -13.15
CA GLN A 150 -21.89 -3.94 -13.57
C GLN A 150 -21.41 -4.43 -14.95
N SER A 151 -21.03 -3.49 -15.80
CA SER A 151 -20.29 -3.68 -17.06
C SER A 151 -19.37 -2.48 -17.27
N PRO A 152 -18.22 -2.62 -17.98
CA PRO A 152 -17.29 -1.52 -18.19
C PRO A 152 -17.98 -0.25 -18.73
N GLN A 153 -17.90 0.83 -17.95
CA GLN A 153 -18.35 2.17 -18.32
C GLN A 153 -17.17 3.07 -18.72
N ALA A 154 -15.96 2.70 -18.32
CA ALA A 154 -14.70 3.33 -18.71
C ALA A 154 -13.79 2.34 -19.45
N LYS A 155 -12.78 2.88 -20.15
CA LYS A 155 -11.72 2.07 -20.78
C LYS A 155 -10.62 1.65 -19.81
N ILE A 156 -10.52 2.34 -18.69
CA ILE A 156 -9.48 2.15 -17.68
C ILE A 156 -10.15 1.71 -16.37
N LEU A 157 -9.71 0.57 -15.84
CA LEU A 157 -10.10 0.10 -14.52
C LEU A 157 -9.00 0.45 -13.51
N MET A 158 -9.32 1.22 -12.47
CA MET A 158 -8.45 1.39 -11.32
C MET A 158 -8.62 0.20 -10.37
N LEU A 159 -7.58 -0.62 -10.27
CA LEU A 159 -7.52 -1.74 -9.33
C LEU A 159 -6.93 -1.25 -8.00
N LEU A 160 -7.78 -1.15 -6.98
CA LEU A 160 -7.43 -0.63 -5.66
C LEU A 160 -6.59 -1.64 -4.87
N THR A 161 -5.58 -1.16 -4.15
CA THR A 161 -4.56 -2.00 -3.49
C THR A 161 -5.01 -2.54 -2.14
N THR A 162 -6.24 -3.05 -2.10
CA THR A 162 -6.94 -3.46 -0.88
C THR A 162 -6.20 -4.49 -0.04
N GLY A 163 -5.38 -5.37 -0.61
CA GLY A 163 -4.54 -6.30 0.16
C GLY A 163 -3.50 -5.57 1.02
N THR A 164 -2.88 -4.52 0.47
CA THR A 164 -2.01 -3.61 1.22
C THR A 164 -2.80 -2.83 2.27
N TRP A 165 -3.99 -2.33 1.93
CA TRP A 165 -4.82 -1.61 2.90
C TRP A 165 -5.10 -2.49 4.13
N CYS A 166 -5.41 -3.77 3.91
CA CYS A 166 -5.69 -4.73 4.98
C CYS A 166 -4.44 -5.07 5.81
N ALA A 167 -3.30 -5.24 5.13
CA ALA A 167 -2.03 -5.53 5.76
C ALA A 167 -1.52 -4.41 6.67
N TYR A 168 -1.84 -3.17 6.33
CA TYR A 168 -1.39 -1.97 7.05
C TYR A 168 -2.41 -1.45 8.07
N ASN A 169 -3.69 -1.76 7.94
CA ASN A 169 -4.72 -1.29 8.86
C ASN A 169 -4.43 -1.75 10.30
N ASP A 170 -4.04 -0.80 11.15
CA ASP A 170 -3.67 -0.99 12.55
C ASP A 170 -4.83 -0.75 13.53
N TRP A 171 -6.05 -0.52 13.03
CA TRP A 171 -7.23 -0.44 13.88
C TRP A 171 -7.44 -1.77 14.62
N GLY A 172 -7.64 -1.69 15.94
CA GLY A 172 -7.80 -2.85 16.81
C GLY A 172 -6.48 -3.54 17.18
N GLY A 173 -5.33 -2.87 16.98
CA GLY A 173 -4.07 -3.26 17.60
C GLY A 173 -3.07 -3.92 16.69
N SER A 174 -3.48 -4.89 15.89
CA SER A 174 -2.56 -5.69 15.07
C SER A 174 -2.72 -5.45 13.57
N ASN A 175 -1.60 -5.56 12.87
CA ASN A 175 -1.49 -5.62 11.41
C ASN A 175 -0.31 -6.54 11.03
N HIS A 176 0.07 -6.62 9.75
CA HIS A 176 1.19 -7.47 9.30
C HIS A 176 2.59 -6.90 9.61
N TYR A 177 2.70 -5.86 10.45
CA TYR A 177 3.96 -5.21 10.82
C TYR A 177 4.16 -5.10 12.32
N GLN A 178 3.10 -4.81 13.07
CA GLN A 178 3.11 -4.61 14.53
C GLN A 178 1.80 -5.12 15.10
N GLY A 179 1.79 -5.55 16.36
CA GLY A 179 0.57 -6.06 16.94
C GLY A 179 0.66 -6.46 18.39
N LEU A 180 -0.42 -7.13 18.80
CA LEU A 180 -0.70 -7.62 20.14
C LEU A 180 -0.61 -9.16 20.22
N THR A 181 0.01 -9.78 19.22
CA THR A 181 0.08 -11.25 19.14
C THR A 181 1.32 -11.78 19.84
N GLY A 182 1.38 -13.11 19.97
CA GLY A 182 2.47 -13.80 20.64
C GLY A 182 2.44 -13.68 22.17
N PRO A 183 3.33 -14.40 22.88
CA PRO A 183 3.31 -14.48 24.34
C PRO A 183 3.53 -13.13 25.04
N ALA A 184 4.29 -12.24 24.42
CA ALA A 184 4.61 -10.91 24.94
C ALA A 184 3.68 -9.81 24.40
N GLN A 185 2.70 -10.16 23.54
CA GLN A 185 1.79 -9.20 22.90
C GLN A 185 2.54 -8.06 22.17
N GLY A 186 3.57 -8.44 21.42
CA GLY A 186 4.39 -7.51 20.65
C GLY A 186 4.69 -7.99 19.24
N ASP A 187 4.20 -9.18 18.87
CA ASP A 187 4.39 -9.73 17.53
C ASP A 187 3.30 -9.19 16.58
N PHE A 188 3.62 -9.15 15.29
CA PHE A 188 2.64 -8.80 14.25
C PHE A 188 1.60 -9.91 14.09
N ALA A 189 0.45 -9.61 13.48
CA ALA A 189 -0.56 -10.62 13.20
C ALA A 189 -0.33 -11.27 11.83
N ALA A 190 -0.17 -12.59 11.81
CA ALA A 190 -0.13 -13.36 10.56
C ALA A 190 -1.49 -13.39 9.85
N HIS A 191 -2.59 -13.23 10.60
CA HIS A 191 -3.95 -13.17 10.10
C HIS A 191 -4.57 -11.82 10.44
N VAL A 192 -5.20 -11.17 9.47
CA VAL A 192 -5.90 -9.89 9.68
C VAL A 192 -7.30 -9.94 9.09
N SER A 193 -8.27 -9.40 9.84
CA SER A 193 -9.67 -9.38 9.44
C SER A 193 -10.03 -8.13 8.65
N LEU A 194 -10.93 -8.29 7.68
CA LEU A 194 -11.64 -7.19 7.01
C LEU A 194 -12.80 -6.64 7.82
N LEU A 195 -13.32 -7.42 8.78
CA LEU A 195 -14.54 -7.11 9.53
C LEU A 195 -14.24 -6.17 10.71
N ARG A 196 -13.58 -5.06 10.41
CA ARG A 196 -13.17 -4.02 11.35
C ARG A 196 -13.13 -2.65 10.66
N PRO A 197 -13.23 -1.55 11.42
CA PRO A 197 -13.04 -0.21 10.90
C PRO A 197 -11.67 -0.01 10.24
N TRP A 198 -11.60 1.00 9.37
CA TRP A 198 -10.34 1.54 8.88
C TRP A 198 -9.76 2.51 9.91
N ALA A 199 -8.46 2.40 10.18
CA ALA A 199 -7.79 3.36 11.04
C ALA A 199 -7.84 4.78 10.47
N THR A 200 -7.92 5.77 11.35
CA THR A 200 -7.97 7.19 10.98
C THR A 200 -6.77 7.54 10.09
N GLY A 201 -7.06 8.07 8.90
CA GLY A 201 -6.09 8.42 7.86
C GLY A 201 -6.16 7.55 6.60
N PHE A 202 -6.79 6.36 6.64
CA PHE A 202 -6.90 5.47 5.48
C PHE A 202 -7.97 5.93 4.48
N VAL A 203 -9.08 6.46 4.98
CA VAL A 203 -10.24 6.88 4.16
C VAL A 203 -10.09 8.33 3.69
N ALA A 204 -9.60 9.22 4.54
CA ALA A 204 -9.39 10.63 4.25
C ALA A 204 -8.00 11.08 4.69
N TRP A 205 -7.34 11.88 3.84
CA TRP A 205 -6.01 12.40 4.13
C TRP A 205 -6.11 13.45 5.24
N PRO A 206 -5.31 13.35 6.33
CA PRO A 206 -5.38 14.34 7.40
C PRO A 206 -4.79 15.69 6.98
N ASP A 207 -5.42 16.78 7.43
CA ASP A 207 -5.02 18.14 7.03
C ASP A 207 -3.57 18.48 7.43
N GLY A 208 -2.78 18.90 6.44
CA GLY A 208 -1.37 19.25 6.64
C GLY A 208 -0.47 18.07 7.04
N ALA A 209 -0.94 16.83 6.88
CA ALA A 209 -0.15 15.65 7.20
C ALA A 209 0.99 15.48 6.18
N PRO A 210 2.23 15.25 6.63
CA PRO A 210 3.37 15.09 5.73
C PRO A 210 3.37 13.71 5.07
N ARG A 211 3.87 13.64 3.84
CA ARG A 211 4.15 12.38 3.15
C ARG A 211 5.43 11.72 3.70
N ILE A 212 5.68 10.48 3.30
CA ILE A 212 6.83 9.70 3.80
C ILE A 212 8.19 10.29 3.41
N PRO A 213 8.42 10.74 2.15
CA PRO A 213 9.74 11.16 1.71
C PRO A 213 10.31 12.31 2.53
N HIS A 214 11.43 12.08 3.21
CA HIS A 214 12.09 13.07 4.04
C HIS A 214 13.59 12.82 4.13
N ALA A 215 14.38 13.85 3.84
CA ALA A 215 15.84 13.80 3.89
C ALA A 215 16.34 14.51 5.14
N SER A 216 16.64 13.76 6.20
CA SER A 216 17.27 14.34 7.40
C SER A 216 18.69 14.82 7.10
N ALA A 217 19.11 15.94 7.71
CA ALA A 217 20.45 16.50 7.57
C ALA A 217 21.52 15.42 7.81
N LEU A 218 22.59 15.40 7.02
CA LEU A 218 23.66 14.40 7.16
C LEU A 218 24.25 14.38 8.58
N LEU A 219 24.77 13.22 9.00
CA LEU A 219 25.39 13.01 10.32
C LEU A 219 24.44 13.23 11.52
N THR A 220 23.13 13.08 11.30
CA THR A 220 22.10 13.11 12.35
C THR A 220 21.27 11.84 12.32
N LYS A 221 20.57 11.53 13.42
CA LYS A 221 19.59 10.44 13.42
C LYS A 221 18.46 10.75 12.43
N PRO A 222 18.03 9.79 11.60
CA PRO A 222 16.89 9.99 10.70
C PRO A 222 15.62 10.34 11.46
N ARG A 223 14.79 11.17 10.83
CA ARG A 223 13.49 11.58 11.34
C ARG A 223 12.38 11.08 10.42
N TYR A 224 11.22 10.86 11.03
CA TYR A 224 10.03 10.35 10.35
C TYR A 224 8.85 11.31 10.60
N PRO A 225 8.79 12.45 9.91
CA PRO A 225 7.81 13.49 10.19
C PRO A 225 6.36 13.00 10.13
N HIS A 226 6.04 12.03 9.27
CA HIS A 226 4.71 11.44 9.19
C HIS A 226 4.35 10.64 10.44
N MET A 227 5.26 9.88 11.03
CA MET A 227 5.03 9.15 12.27
C MET A 227 4.97 10.11 13.48
N ASP A 228 5.86 11.11 13.53
CA ASP A 228 5.82 12.17 14.55
C ASP A 228 4.45 12.89 14.53
N TYR A 229 3.99 13.26 13.33
CA TYR A 229 2.68 13.85 13.11
C TYR A 229 1.56 12.91 13.57
N ALA A 230 1.67 11.61 13.24
CA ALA A 230 0.66 10.62 13.57
C ALA A 230 0.44 10.50 15.08
N ARG A 231 1.52 10.30 15.84
CA ARG A 231 1.47 10.24 17.30
C ARG A 231 0.93 11.54 17.91
N ALA A 232 1.41 12.68 17.42
CA ALA A 232 1.02 13.99 17.94
C ALA A 232 -0.45 14.36 17.68
N ARG A 233 -1.07 13.78 16.64
CA ARG A 233 -2.47 14.04 16.26
C ARG A 233 -3.45 12.96 16.68
N GLY A 234 -2.98 11.77 17.03
CA GLY A 234 -3.87 10.62 17.26
C GLY A 234 -4.50 10.17 15.94
N ILE A 235 -3.65 9.80 14.99
CA ILE A 235 -4.03 9.13 13.73
C ILE A 235 -3.14 7.89 13.54
N SER A 236 -3.52 7.00 12.63
CA SER A 236 -2.74 5.79 12.33
C SER A 236 -1.32 6.18 11.93
N LYS A 237 -0.30 5.47 12.40
CA LYS A 237 1.07 5.67 11.90
C LYS A 237 1.25 5.17 10.46
N LYS A 238 0.29 4.41 9.94
CA LYS A 238 0.30 3.84 8.59
C LYS A 238 -0.50 4.66 7.57
N TYR A 239 -1.09 5.80 7.96
CA TYR A 239 -1.91 6.65 7.06
C TYR A 239 -1.20 7.09 5.77
N ALA A 240 0.14 7.23 5.81
CA ALA A 240 0.93 7.65 4.66
C ALA A 240 1.49 6.46 3.86
N SER A 241 1.37 5.23 4.38
CA SER A 241 1.88 4.00 3.77
C SER A 241 0.83 3.26 2.95
N SER A 242 -0.46 3.50 3.21
CA SER A 242 -1.56 2.76 2.59
C SER A 242 -2.90 3.47 2.72
N GLY A 243 -3.93 2.91 2.09
CA GLY A 243 -5.31 3.39 2.12
C GLY A 243 -5.64 4.33 0.96
N TRP A 244 -6.93 4.37 0.62
CA TRP A 244 -7.51 5.21 -0.44
C TRP A 244 -6.97 6.64 -0.43
N ALA A 245 -6.89 7.24 0.75
CA ALA A 245 -6.48 8.63 0.92
C ALA A 245 -5.06 8.95 0.43
N ALA A 246 -4.13 8.00 0.55
CA ALA A 246 -2.69 8.28 0.42
C ALA A 246 -2.23 8.39 -1.03
N PHE A 247 -2.75 7.52 -1.91
CA PHE A 247 -2.24 7.37 -3.28
C PHE A 247 -3.35 7.32 -4.32
N GLU A 248 -4.31 6.41 -4.20
CA GLU A 248 -5.31 6.20 -5.25
C GLU A 248 -6.27 7.37 -5.38
N ARG A 249 -6.70 7.97 -4.26
CA ARG A 249 -7.58 9.14 -4.26
C ARG A 249 -6.97 10.32 -5.01
N PRO A 250 -5.77 10.85 -4.67
CA PRO A 250 -5.20 11.99 -5.39
C PRO A 250 -4.99 11.70 -6.88
N PHE A 251 -4.66 10.46 -7.26
CA PHE A 251 -4.53 10.07 -8.67
C PHE A 251 -5.89 10.04 -9.38
N ALA A 252 -6.94 9.50 -8.75
CA ALA A 252 -8.31 9.50 -9.27
C ALA A 252 -8.84 10.92 -9.47
N LEU A 253 -8.63 11.81 -8.49
CA LEU A 253 -8.99 13.23 -8.59
C LEU A 253 -8.26 13.92 -9.74
N TRP A 254 -6.99 13.57 -9.94
CA TRP A 254 -6.23 14.06 -11.09
C TRP A 254 -6.86 13.57 -12.41
N CYS A 255 -7.18 12.27 -12.52
CA CYS A 255 -7.83 11.71 -13.71
C CYS A 255 -9.16 12.40 -14.02
N GLU A 256 -10.03 12.59 -13.03
CA GLU A 256 -11.29 13.30 -13.18
C GLU A 256 -11.08 14.74 -13.67
N GLY A 257 -10.14 15.47 -13.06
CA GLY A 257 -9.78 16.82 -13.48
C GLY A 257 -9.17 16.90 -14.89
N GLN A 258 -8.69 15.77 -15.42
CA GLN A 258 -8.16 15.63 -16.78
C GLN A 258 -9.19 15.09 -17.79
N GLY A 259 -10.42 14.80 -17.36
CA GLY A 259 -11.46 14.18 -18.18
C GLY A 259 -11.20 12.70 -18.50
N ILE A 260 -10.39 12.02 -17.69
CA ILE A 260 -10.08 10.59 -17.84
C ILE A 260 -11.06 9.81 -16.97
N ALA A 261 -11.99 9.09 -17.60
CA ALA A 261 -12.95 8.25 -16.91
C ALA A 261 -12.30 6.97 -16.35
N LEU A 262 -12.69 6.58 -15.13
CA LEU A 262 -12.23 5.38 -14.44
C LEU A 262 -13.43 4.57 -13.95
N ASP A 263 -13.35 3.25 -14.10
CA ASP A 263 -14.09 2.30 -13.26
C ASP A 263 -13.20 1.82 -12.11
N TYR A 264 -13.79 1.23 -11.08
CA TYR A 264 -13.08 0.78 -9.88
C TYR A 264 -13.35 -0.69 -9.58
N ALA A 265 -12.31 -1.41 -9.16
CA ALA A 265 -12.42 -2.75 -8.58
C ALA A 265 -11.39 -2.91 -7.47
N THR A 266 -11.62 -3.88 -6.60
CA THR A 266 -10.68 -4.25 -5.55
C THR A 266 -9.81 -5.43 -5.98
N GLN A 267 -8.63 -5.59 -5.37
CA GLN A 267 -7.88 -6.85 -5.48
C GLN A 267 -8.71 -8.07 -5.04
N HIS A 268 -9.67 -7.91 -4.14
CA HIS A 268 -10.56 -8.99 -3.70
C HIS A 268 -11.53 -9.43 -4.83
N ASP A 269 -12.01 -8.47 -5.65
CA ASP A 269 -12.76 -8.79 -6.87
C ASP A 269 -11.90 -9.57 -7.85
N LEU A 270 -10.65 -9.12 -8.03
CA LEU A 270 -9.68 -9.80 -8.88
C LEU A 270 -9.36 -11.21 -8.36
N HIS A 271 -9.23 -11.40 -7.04
CA HIS A 271 -9.01 -12.72 -6.46
C HIS A 271 -10.16 -13.68 -6.77
N ARG A 272 -11.40 -13.24 -6.56
CA ARG A 272 -12.60 -14.08 -6.71
C ARG A 272 -12.97 -14.36 -8.16
N ASN A 273 -12.76 -13.40 -9.07
CA ASN A 273 -13.28 -13.47 -10.44
C ASN A 273 -12.18 -13.34 -11.50
N ARG A 274 -11.94 -14.44 -12.24
CA ARG A 274 -11.00 -14.47 -13.37
C ARG A 274 -11.33 -13.47 -14.48
N GLY A 275 -12.61 -13.11 -14.65
CA GLY A 275 -13.07 -12.14 -15.63
C GLY A 275 -13.18 -10.71 -15.12
N ALA A 276 -12.65 -10.39 -13.92
CA ALA A 276 -12.76 -9.06 -13.32
C ALA A 276 -12.16 -7.93 -14.19
N LEU A 277 -11.22 -8.26 -15.07
CA LEU A 277 -10.52 -7.31 -15.94
C LEU A 277 -11.05 -7.34 -17.39
N ASP A 278 -12.02 -8.20 -17.71
CA ASP A 278 -12.52 -8.34 -19.08
C ASP A 278 -13.27 -7.08 -19.53
N GLY A 279 -13.05 -6.69 -20.79
CA GLY A 279 -13.67 -5.50 -21.40
C GLY A 279 -12.96 -4.18 -21.14
N TYR A 280 -11.94 -4.16 -20.27
CA TYR A 280 -11.06 -3.00 -20.10
C TYR A 280 -9.86 -3.08 -21.01
N ASP A 281 -9.50 -1.94 -21.61
CA ASP A 281 -8.30 -1.82 -22.46
C ASP A 281 -7.06 -1.73 -21.56
N ARG A 282 -7.19 -1.09 -20.40
CA ARG A 282 -6.10 -0.81 -19.47
C ARG A 282 -6.51 -0.99 -18.01
N VAL A 283 -5.59 -1.51 -17.20
CA VAL A 283 -5.71 -1.54 -15.74
C VAL A 283 -4.71 -0.55 -15.17
N LEU A 284 -5.14 0.20 -14.16
CA LEU A 284 -4.36 1.21 -13.45
C LEU A 284 -4.16 0.75 -12.00
N ILE A 285 -2.91 0.75 -11.54
CA ILE A 285 -2.53 0.50 -10.14
C ILE A 285 -1.66 1.67 -9.68
N VAL A 286 -1.89 2.19 -8.48
CA VAL A 286 -1.25 3.41 -7.98
C VAL A 286 -0.78 3.25 -6.54
N GLY A 287 0.40 3.80 -6.24
CA GLY A 287 0.92 3.88 -4.88
C GLY A 287 1.55 2.58 -4.44
N HIS A 288 0.85 1.83 -3.60
CA HIS A 288 1.46 0.74 -2.86
C HIS A 288 0.65 -0.56 -2.95
N ASP A 289 1.06 -1.47 -3.83
CA ASP A 289 0.42 -2.77 -4.10
C ASP A 289 1.31 -3.93 -3.66
N GLU A 290 1.73 -3.94 -2.41
CA GLU A 290 2.71 -4.89 -1.88
C GLU A 290 2.17 -6.30 -1.66
N TYR A 291 0.88 -6.44 -1.34
CA TYR A 291 0.30 -7.71 -0.91
C TYR A 291 -0.62 -8.29 -1.99
N TRP A 292 -0.25 -9.45 -2.52
CA TRP A 292 -0.97 -10.13 -3.61
C TRP A 292 -1.16 -11.61 -3.33
N THR A 293 -2.33 -12.13 -3.69
CA THR A 293 -2.56 -13.58 -3.72
C THR A 293 -2.10 -14.19 -5.04
N TRP A 294 -1.84 -15.50 -5.03
CA TRP A 294 -1.55 -16.27 -6.23
C TRP A 294 -2.63 -16.10 -7.31
N GLN A 295 -3.90 -16.18 -6.92
CA GLN A 295 -5.05 -16.07 -7.82
C GLN A 295 -5.12 -14.69 -8.49
N MET A 296 -4.81 -13.61 -7.76
CA MET A 296 -4.78 -12.27 -8.35
C MET A 296 -3.71 -12.19 -9.45
N ARG A 297 -2.52 -12.77 -9.24
CA ARG A 297 -1.48 -12.83 -10.27
C ARG A 297 -1.89 -13.70 -11.46
N ASP A 298 -2.52 -14.86 -11.23
CA ASP A 298 -3.01 -15.73 -12.32
C ASP A 298 -4.01 -15.01 -13.23
N HIS A 299 -4.92 -14.25 -12.63
CA HIS A 299 -5.94 -13.52 -13.37
C HIS A 299 -5.35 -12.32 -14.13
N LEU A 300 -4.45 -11.56 -13.50
CA LEU A 300 -3.73 -10.47 -14.15
C LEU A 300 -2.88 -10.97 -15.32
N GLU A 301 -2.06 -11.99 -15.11
CA GLU A 301 -1.21 -12.58 -16.15
C GLU A 301 -2.05 -13.13 -17.29
N GLY A 302 -3.12 -13.86 -17.00
CA GLY A 302 -4.01 -14.36 -18.04
C GLY A 302 -4.63 -13.25 -18.89
N TRP A 303 -4.95 -12.10 -18.28
CA TRP A 303 -5.45 -10.93 -19.00
C TRP A 303 -4.35 -10.24 -19.84
N LEU A 304 -3.15 -10.05 -19.28
CA LEU A 304 -1.98 -9.54 -20.01
C LEU A 304 -1.64 -10.42 -21.22
N ASP A 305 -1.62 -11.75 -21.05
CA ASP A 305 -1.27 -12.70 -22.11
C ASP A 305 -2.27 -12.63 -23.29
N ARG A 306 -3.49 -12.13 -23.07
CA ARG A 306 -4.52 -11.89 -24.09
C ARG A 306 -4.47 -10.50 -24.75
N GLY A 307 -3.59 -9.61 -24.30
CA GLY A 307 -3.43 -8.26 -24.87
C GLY A 307 -3.74 -7.11 -23.91
N GLY A 308 -3.99 -7.39 -22.63
CA GLY A 308 -4.21 -6.36 -21.63
C GLY A 308 -2.99 -5.46 -21.42
N GLN A 309 -3.23 -4.21 -21.01
CA GLN A 309 -2.19 -3.22 -20.73
C GLN A 309 -2.24 -2.76 -19.27
N LEU A 310 -1.22 -3.07 -18.48
CA LEU A 310 -1.15 -2.62 -17.09
C LEU A 310 -0.31 -1.34 -16.96
N ALA A 311 -0.94 -0.22 -16.62
CA ALA A 311 -0.28 1.00 -16.21
C ALA A 311 -0.10 1.00 -14.68
N ARG A 312 1.11 0.71 -14.22
CA ARG A 312 1.42 0.61 -12.78
C ARG A 312 2.28 1.79 -12.34
N PHE A 313 1.68 2.69 -11.58
CA PHE A 313 2.32 3.82 -10.89
C PHE A 313 2.47 3.52 -9.41
N ALA A 314 3.04 2.36 -9.11
CA ALA A 314 3.18 1.82 -7.77
C ALA A 314 4.57 1.21 -7.56
N GLY A 315 4.96 1.00 -6.30
CA GLY A 315 6.22 0.36 -5.90
C GLY A 315 6.01 -0.74 -4.88
N ASN A 316 7.11 -1.42 -4.55
CA ASN A 316 7.19 -2.51 -3.57
C ASN A 316 6.32 -3.74 -3.89
N PHE A 317 6.37 -4.27 -5.11
CA PHE A 317 5.66 -5.53 -5.38
C PHE A 317 6.38 -6.71 -4.72
N PHE A 318 5.89 -7.18 -3.57
CA PHE A 318 6.74 -7.92 -2.63
C PHE A 318 6.14 -9.20 -2.04
N TRP A 319 5.01 -9.14 -1.34
CA TRP A 319 4.49 -10.26 -0.53
C TRP A 319 3.48 -11.14 -1.28
N GLN A 320 3.67 -12.46 -1.20
CA GLN A 320 2.60 -13.43 -1.42
C GLN A 320 1.71 -13.50 -0.17
N THR A 321 0.40 -13.38 -0.39
CA THR A 321 -0.66 -13.56 0.62
C THR A 321 -1.64 -14.66 0.24
N ARG A 322 -2.48 -15.02 1.20
CA ARG A 322 -3.68 -15.84 0.97
C ARG A 322 -4.91 -15.14 1.56
N LEU A 323 -6.05 -15.36 0.92
CA LEU A 323 -7.36 -14.93 1.42
C LEU A 323 -8.19 -16.17 1.80
N SER A 324 -9.04 -16.04 2.81
CA SER A 324 -10.08 -17.03 3.11
C SER A 324 -11.15 -17.06 2.01
N ASP A 325 -11.92 -18.15 1.92
CA ASP A 325 -12.95 -18.33 0.88
C ASP A 325 -14.04 -17.24 0.91
N ASP A 326 -14.40 -16.79 2.12
CA ASP A 326 -15.34 -15.68 2.34
C ASP A 326 -14.71 -14.30 2.11
N LEU A 327 -13.41 -14.26 1.82
CA LEU A 327 -12.56 -13.09 1.64
C LEU A 327 -12.35 -12.25 2.91
N ALA A 328 -12.85 -12.66 4.07
CA ALA A 328 -12.84 -11.85 5.28
C ALA A 328 -11.50 -11.85 6.03
N THR A 329 -10.57 -12.76 5.71
CA THR A 329 -9.28 -12.88 6.40
C THR A 329 -8.14 -12.93 5.40
N GLN A 330 -7.15 -12.04 5.57
CA GLN A 330 -5.88 -12.09 4.87
C GLN A 330 -4.80 -12.73 5.74
N THR A 331 -4.03 -13.63 5.14
CA THR A 331 -2.93 -14.36 5.79
C THR A 331 -1.59 -14.03 5.15
N CYS A 332 -0.60 -13.66 5.98
CA CYS A 332 0.79 -13.47 5.58
C CYS A 332 1.73 -13.69 6.78
N PHE A 333 2.56 -14.74 6.73
CA PHE A 333 3.53 -15.05 7.78
C PHE A 333 4.88 -14.32 7.60
N LYS A 334 5.10 -13.67 6.45
CA LYS A 334 6.26 -12.80 6.16
C LYS A 334 7.59 -13.46 6.49
N THR A 335 8.43 -12.79 7.28
CA THR A 335 9.77 -13.24 7.69
C THR A 335 9.75 -14.46 8.60
N THR A 336 8.58 -14.88 9.11
CA THR A 336 8.41 -16.11 9.90
C THR A 336 7.86 -17.28 9.09
N ALA A 337 7.56 -17.08 7.80
CA ALA A 337 6.82 -18.04 6.99
C ALA A 337 7.47 -19.42 6.90
N GLU A 338 8.80 -19.51 6.80
CA GLU A 338 9.49 -20.81 6.73
C GLU A 338 9.30 -21.68 7.98
N VAL A 339 8.98 -21.07 9.12
CA VAL A 339 8.81 -21.76 10.41
C VAL A 339 7.33 -21.90 10.79
N ALA A 340 6.55 -20.85 10.56
CA ALA A 340 5.21 -20.72 11.10
C ALA A 340 4.09 -20.97 10.07
N ASP A 341 4.37 -20.83 8.77
CA ASP A 341 3.35 -21.00 7.74
C ASP A 341 3.03 -22.50 7.56
N PRO A 342 1.76 -22.93 7.69
CA PRO A 342 1.37 -24.31 7.41
C PRO A 342 1.71 -24.77 5.98
N LEU A 343 1.90 -23.82 5.05
CA LEU A 343 2.27 -24.06 3.65
C LEU A 343 3.74 -23.73 3.35
N ALA A 344 4.61 -23.67 4.37
CA ALA A 344 6.03 -23.30 4.25
C ALA A 344 6.82 -24.09 3.20
N HIS A 345 6.44 -25.34 2.93
CA HIS A 345 7.14 -26.22 1.98
C HIS A 345 6.45 -26.33 0.62
N THR A 346 5.64 -25.34 0.27
CA THR A 346 4.92 -25.26 -1.01
C THR A 346 5.19 -23.94 -1.71
N ASP A 347 4.78 -23.84 -2.96
CA ASP A 347 4.77 -22.60 -3.72
C ASP A 347 3.74 -21.56 -3.22
N ARG A 348 2.92 -21.93 -2.22
CA ARG A 348 1.94 -21.08 -1.54
C ARG A 348 2.43 -20.51 -0.22
N ILE A 349 3.72 -20.66 0.12
CA ILE A 349 4.32 -19.96 1.28
C ILE A 349 4.08 -18.45 1.19
N THR A 350 3.66 -17.83 2.29
CA THR A 350 3.39 -16.38 2.35
C THR A 350 4.64 -15.57 2.70
N SER A 351 5.63 -15.67 1.82
CA SER A 351 6.90 -14.93 1.87
C SER A 351 7.03 -14.02 0.64
N TYR A 352 8.22 -13.47 0.38
CA TYR A 352 8.54 -12.68 -0.80
C TYR A 352 8.20 -13.44 -2.08
N TRP A 353 7.63 -12.79 -3.09
CA TRP A 353 7.43 -13.41 -4.41
C TRP A 353 8.73 -13.95 -5.03
N ASP A 354 9.86 -13.31 -4.71
CA ASP A 354 11.19 -13.71 -5.15
C ASP A 354 11.82 -14.82 -4.29
N HIS A 355 11.09 -15.31 -3.28
CA HIS A 355 11.52 -16.48 -2.51
C HIS A 355 11.63 -17.72 -3.42
N PRO A 356 12.77 -18.44 -3.42
CA PRO A 356 13.01 -19.54 -4.37
C PRO A 356 11.93 -20.64 -4.37
N ALA A 357 11.36 -20.96 -3.21
CA ALA A 357 10.32 -21.99 -3.10
C ALA A 357 9.01 -21.65 -3.82
N ILE A 358 8.75 -20.37 -4.09
CA ILE A 358 7.53 -19.94 -4.82
C ILE A 358 7.68 -20.18 -6.33
N GLY A 359 8.91 -20.10 -6.85
CA GLY A 359 9.18 -20.32 -8.28
C GLY A 359 8.48 -19.32 -9.21
N ARG A 360 8.03 -18.17 -8.71
CA ARG A 360 7.28 -17.15 -9.46
C ARG A 360 7.75 -15.73 -9.06
N PRO A 361 8.96 -15.30 -9.46
CA PRO A 361 9.51 -14.01 -9.07
C PRO A 361 8.61 -12.85 -9.49
N ALA A 362 8.68 -11.73 -8.79
CA ALA A 362 7.83 -10.56 -9.05
C ALA A 362 8.00 -10.04 -10.49
N ALA A 363 9.23 -10.01 -10.99
CA ALA A 363 9.57 -9.59 -12.34
C ALA A 363 8.88 -10.42 -13.44
N ALA A 364 8.49 -11.66 -13.17
CA ALA A 364 7.76 -12.48 -14.15
C ALA A 364 6.41 -11.84 -14.53
N THR A 365 5.73 -11.19 -13.57
CA THR A 365 4.45 -10.48 -13.81
C THR A 365 4.66 -9.01 -14.09
N MET A 366 5.42 -8.32 -13.23
CA MET A 366 5.48 -6.86 -13.20
C MET A 366 6.68 -6.27 -13.94
N GLY A 367 7.55 -7.11 -14.48
CA GLY A 367 8.82 -6.72 -15.09
C GLY A 367 9.91 -6.33 -14.08
N LEU A 368 9.51 -5.83 -12.90
CA LEU A 368 10.39 -5.35 -11.84
C LEU A 368 10.01 -5.99 -10.49
N THR A 369 10.88 -5.85 -9.49
CA THR A 369 10.68 -6.38 -8.13
C THR A 369 11.08 -5.35 -7.06
N GLY A 370 10.35 -5.35 -5.94
CA GLY A 370 10.75 -4.60 -4.75
C GLY A 370 12.09 -5.07 -4.17
N ALA A 371 12.47 -6.34 -4.38
CA ALA A 371 13.70 -6.92 -3.83
C ALA A 371 14.99 -6.35 -4.44
N ALA A 372 14.89 -5.57 -5.51
CA ALA A 372 16.04 -4.99 -6.20
C ALA A 372 16.47 -3.63 -5.64
N GLY A 373 15.99 -3.21 -4.46
CA GLY A 373 16.43 -1.99 -3.80
C GLY A 373 15.46 -1.43 -2.76
N VAL A 374 14.17 -1.78 -2.82
CA VAL A 374 13.08 -1.39 -1.92
C VAL A 374 12.93 0.13 -1.72
N TYR A 375 13.85 0.81 -1.04
CA TYR A 375 13.65 2.17 -0.53
C TYR A 375 14.44 3.26 -1.24
N ALA A 376 13.80 4.42 -1.36
CA ALA A 376 14.42 5.68 -1.74
C ALA A 376 13.77 6.85 -0.98
N GLY A 377 14.51 7.90 -0.64
CA GLY A 377 13.90 9.08 0.00
C GLY A 377 13.37 8.84 1.43
N TRP A 378 13.65 7.69 2.06
CA TRP A 378 13.13 7.31 3.38
C TRP A 378 14.26 6.82 4.30
N SER A 379 14.21 7.20 5.58
CA SER A 379 15.32 7.01 6.53
C SER A 379 16.67 7.52 5.97
N ARG A 380 17.71 6.67 5.89
CA ARG A 380 18.97 6.91 5.14
C ARG A 380 19.05 6.14 3.84
N CYS A 381 17.95 5.51 3.42
CA CYS A 381 17.92 4.76 2.17
C CYS A 381 17.78 5.73 0.99
N ALA A 382 18.91 6.04 0.35
CA ALA A 382 19.01 7.00 -0.76
C ALA A 382 18.26 8.33 -0.48
N ALA A 383 18.25 8.79 0.78
CA ALA A 383 17.45 9.92 1.22
C ALA A 383 17.85 11.26 0.56
N HIS A 384 19.14 11.37 0.18
CA HIS A 384 19.72 12.51 -0.55
C HIS A 384 19.96 12.15 -2.03
N GLY A 385 19.23 11.16 -2.55
CA GLY A 385 19.30 10.76 -3.96
C GLY A 385 18.68 11.79 -4.91
N SER A 386 18.53 11.41 -6.17
CA SER A 386 18.01 12.28 -7.24
C SER A 386 16.58 12.78 -7.00
N GLY A 387 15.77 12.04 -6.23
CA GLY A 387 14.34 12.33 -6.03
C GLY A 387 13.48 12.06 -7.26
N GLY A 388 14.07 11.67 -8.39
CA GLY A 388 13.36 11.39 -9.64
C GLY A 388 14.07 10.30 -10.44
N PHE A 389 13.55 9.98 -11.63
CA PHE A 389 14.17 9.00 -12.52
C PHE A 389 15.14 9.69 -13.47
N ALA A 390 16.42 9.29 -13.46
CA ALA A 390 17.34 9.70 -14.51
C ALA A 390 16.94 9.01 -15.82
N ILE A 391 16.79 9.79 -16.90
CA ILE A 391 16.27 9.31 -18.18
C ILE A 391 17.40 8.78 -19.05
N TYR A 392 17.26 7.54 -19.52
CA TYR A 392 18.21 6.89 -20.42
C TYR A 392 17.67 6.73 -21.84
N ARG A 393 16.35 6.77 -22.03
CA ARG A 393 15.71 6.58 -23.35
C ARG A 393 14.70 7.70 -23.64
N PRO A 394 15.15 8.95 -23.88
CA PRO A 394 14.25 10.09 -24.09
C PRO A 394 13.33 9.95 -25.31
N ALA A 395 13.71 9.12 -26.29
CA ALA A 395 12.89 8.83 -27.47
C ALA A 395 11.74 7.82 -27.21
N HIS A 396 11.68 7.22 -26.01
CA HIS A 396 10.60 6.30 -25.65
C HIS A 396 9.24 7.00 -25.72
N TRP A 397 8.20 6.30 -26.20
CA TRP A 397 6.89 6.90 -26.48
C TRP A 397 6.26 7.56 -25.24
N ALA A 398 6.49 7.00 -24.05
CA ALA A 398 5.98 7.54 -22.80
C ALA A 398 6.54 8.94 -22.47
N LEU A 399 7.73 9.29 -22.97
CA LEU A 399 8.38 10.59 -22.75
C LEU A 399 8.09 11.61 -23.85
N ARG A 400 7.34 11.24 -24.89
CA ARG A 400 7.01 12.15 -26.01
C ARG A 400 6.34 13.41 -25.48
N GLY A 401 6.79 14.58 -25.95
CA GLY A 401 6.20 15.87 -25.58
C GLY A 401 6.62 16.42 -24.21
N THR A 402 7.45 15.69 -23.44
CA THR A 402 7.99 16.17 -22.16
C THR A 402 9.13 17.17 -22.32
N GLY A 403 9.92 17.04 -23.40
CA GLY A 403 11.14 17.81 -23.61
C GLY A 403 12.37 17.27 -22.88
N LEU A 404 12.24 16.17 -22.13
CA LEU A 404 13.35 15.55 -21.40
C LEU A 404 14.34 14.85 -22.34
N GLY A 405 15.62 15.07 -22.09
CA GLY A 405 16.75 14.45 -22.78
C GLY A 405 17.40 13.31 -22.00
N TYR A 406 18.44 12.72 -22.59
CA TYR A 406 19.28 11.73 -21.92
C TYR A 406 20.03 12.38 -20.76
N GLY A 407 19.92 11.80 -19.56
CA GLY A 407 20.52 12.29 -18.32
C GLY A 407 19.66 13.28 -17.54
N ASP A 408 18.56 13.80 -18.10
CA ASP A 408 17.62 14.63 -17.35
C ASP A 408 16.89 13.79 -16.29
N VAL A 409 16.39 14.45 -15.24
CA VAL A 409 15.72 13.79 -14.13
C VAL A 409 14.24 14.16 -14.12
N LEU A 410 13.38 13.16 -14.31
CA LEU A 410 11.93 13.29 -14.24
C LEU A 410 11.47 13.29 -12.77
N GLY A 411 10.73 14.31 -12.33
CA GLY A 411 10.01 14.29 -11.06
C GLY A 411 10.82 14.61 -9.80
N ALA A 412 12.06 15.12 -9.96
CA ALA A 412 12.94 15.40 -8.83
C ALA A 412 12.37 16.44 -7.85
N ALA A 413 11.67 17.45 -8.38
CA ALA A 413 11.11 18.53 -7.57
C ALA A 413 9.99 18.01 -6.65
N ALA A 414 9.09 17.19 -7.18
CA ALA A 414 8.02 16.55 -6.42
C ALA A 414 8.48 15.30 -5.64
N LYS A 415 9.73 14.85 -5.83
CA LYS A 415 10.29 13.64 -5.22
C LYS A 415 9.52 12.37 -5.59
N ILE A 416 9.21 12.19 -6.87
CA ILE A 416 8.41 11.04 -7.32
C ILE A 416 9.12 9.70 -7.20
N PHE A 417 10.45 9.69 -7.08
CA PHE A 417 11.25 8.49 -6.84
C PHE A 417 11.50 8.38 -5.33
N ALA A 418 10.53 7.86 -4.59
CA ALA A 418 10.63 7.86 -3.14
C ALA A 418 9.67 6.87 -2.45
N TYR A 419 9.85 6.80 -1.12
CA TYR A 419 9.31 5.81 -0.20
C TYR A 419 9.77 4.40 -0.58
N GLU A 420 9.09 3.77 -1.52
CA GLU A 420 9.47 2.48 -2.05
C GLU A 420 9.38 2.44 -3.58
N VAL A 421 10.28 1.66 -4.18
CA VAL A 421 10.49 1.55 -5.63
C VAL A 421 10.77 0.10 -6.02
N ASP A 422 10.44 -0.24 -7.27
CA ASP A 422 10.78 -1.55 -7.85
C ASP A 422 11.92 -1.41 -8.86
N GLY A 423 12.85 -2.35 -8.83
CA GLY A 423 14.01 -2.37 -9.71
C GLY A 423 14.19 -3.71 -10.38
N ILE A 424 15.36 -3.87 -10.99
CA ILE A 424 15.80 -5.13 -11.57
C ILE A 424 17.33 -5.17 -11.59
N ASP A 425 17.92 -6.37 -11.59
CA ASP A 425 19.35 -6.49 -11.90
C ASP A 425 19.58 -6.12 -13.39
N TYR A 426 20.65 -5.38 -13.68
CA TYR A 426 20.87 -4.80 -15.00
C TYR A 426 22.36 -4.65 -15.35
N THR A 427 22.66 -4.62 -16.64
CA THR A 427 23.97 -4.28 -17.18
C THR A 427 23.92 -2.97 -17.95
N MET A 428 25.07 -2.31 -18.08
CA MET A 428 25.23 -1.09 -18.88
C MET A 428 26.01 -1.39 -20.16
N HIS A 429 25.42 -1.06 -21.31
CA HIS A 429 26.08 -1.16 -22.61
C HIS A 429 26.01 0.20 -23.31
N HIS A 430 27.18 0.78 -23.60
CA HIS A 430 27.30 2.10 -24.24
C HIS A 430 26.46 3.21 -23.57
N GLY A 431 26.41 3.22 -22.24
CA GLY A 431 25.66 4.21 -21.44
C GLY A 431 24.17 3.91 -21.29
N LEU A 432 23.67 2.79 -21.81
CA LEU A 432 22.27 2.41 -21.71
C LEU A 432 22.07 1.19 -20.79
N PRO A 433 21.03 1.18 -19.95
CA PRO A 433 20.69 0.05 -19.08
C PRO A 433 19.89 -1.02 -19.83
N PHE A 434 20.19 -2.28 -19.52
CA PHE A 434 19.51 -3.48 -20.03
C PHE A 434 19.33 -4.46 -18.89
N ALA A 435 18.15 -5.09 -18.80
CA ALA A 435 17.91 -6.14 -17.82
C ALA A 435 18.99 -7.23 -17.92
N ALA A 436 19.49 -7.70 -16.77
CA ALA A 436 20.42 -8.81 -16.72
C ALA A 436 19.74 -10.11 -17.18
N LYS A 437 20.52 -11.13 -17.49
CA LYS A 437 19.99 -12.46 -17.79
C LYS A 437 19.44 -13.11 -16.51
N ASP A 438 18.49 -14.04 -16.69
CA ASP A 438 17.97 -14.91 -15.62
C ASP A 438 17.26 -14.18 -14.46
N VAL A 439 16.76 -12.96 -14.70
CA VAL A 439 15.99 -12.15 -13.74
C VAL A 439 14.49 -12.51 -13.70
N GLY A 440 14.09 -13.65 -14.27
CA GLY A 440 12.72 -14.17 -14.21
C GLY A 440 11.71 -13.58 -15.19
N LEU A 441 12.13 -12.68 -16.08
CA LEU A 441 11.28 -12.11 -17.15
C LEU A 441 10.74 -13.20 -18.09
N GLN A 442 9.51 -13.01 -18.57
CA GLN A 442 8.84 -13.88 -19.55
C GLN A 442 8.71 -13.21 -20.94
N GLY A 443 9.42 -12.11 -21.14
CA GLY A 443 9.43 -11.32 -22.37
C GLY A 443 10.37 -10.12 -22.25
N ASP A 444 10.33 -9.21 -23.21
CA ASP A 444 11.31 -8.13 -23.32
C ASP A 444 11.01 -6.98 -22.36
N LEU A 445 12.06 -6.45 -21.72
CA LEU A 445 11.98 -5.30 -20.84
C LEU A 445 12.90 -4.16 -21.33
N THR A 446 12.31 -2.98 -21.52
CA THR A 446 13.00 -1.74 -21.85
C THR A 446 13.03 -0.82 -20.65
N ILE A 447 14.21 -0.64 -20.06
CA ILE A 447 14.43 0.36 -19.01
C ILE A 447 14.47 1.75 -19.63
N VAL A 448 13.54 2.62 -19.24
CA VAL A 448 13.38 3.99 -19.76
C VAL A 448 14.15 4.99 -18.90
N GLY A 449 14.02 4.86 -17.59
CA GLY A 449 14.75 5.65 -16.60
C GLY A 449 15.04 4.82 -15.35
N LEU A 450 16.09 5.16 -14.62
CA LEU A 450 16.43 4.50 -13.36
C LEU A 450 17.16 5.45 -12.42
N SER A 451 17.07 5.18 -11.12
CA SER A 451 17.88 5.83 -10.08
C SER A 451 18.28 4.81 -9.01
N PRO A 452 19.40 5.02 -8.28
CA PRO A 452 19.80 4.13 -7.19
C PRO A 452 18.80 4.12 -6.03
N ALA A 453 18.59 2.94 -5.47
CA ALA A 453 17.76 2.67 -4.28
C ALA A 453 18.51 1.69 -3.36
N THR A 454 18.07 1.55 -2.11
CA THR A 454 18.77 0.66 -1.17
C THR A 454 17.87 0.14 -0.06
N ALA A 455 18.00 -1.16 0.26
CA ALA A 455 17.34 -1.78 1.41
C ALA A 455 18.08 -1.54 2.74
N LEU A 456 19.17 -0.77 2.71
CA LEU A 456 20.04 -0.51 3.85
C LEU A 456 20.06 0.97 4.21
N SER A 457 19.68 1.28 5.44
CA SER A 457 19.81 2.61 6.01
C SER A 457 21.26 2.86 6.48
N HIS A 458 22.05 3.52 5.63
CA HIS A 458 23.46 3.81 5.92
C HIS A 458 23.67 4.68 7.16
N HIS A 459 24.75 4.44 7.90
CA HIS A 459 25.20 5.25 9.03
C HIS A 459 26.73 5.31 9.13
N THR A 460 27.25 6.38 9.73
CA THR A 460 28.69 6.57 9.95
C THR A 460 29.12 6.22 11.39
N GLY A 461 28.17 6.02 12.30
CA GLY A 461 28.43 5.50 13.64
C GLY A 461 27.17 5.47 14.52
N PRO A 462 27.31 5.27 15.84
CA PRO A 462 26.16 5.22 16.75
C PRO A 462 25.34 6.51 16.82
N HIS A 463 25.92 7.65 16.43
CA HIS A 463 25.31 8.98 16.54
C HIS A 463 24.26 9.26 15.46
N ASP A 464 24.38 8.65 14.27
CA ASP A 464 23.48 8.82 13.13
C ASP A 464 22.78 7.52 12.72
N ARG A 465 23.04 6.41 13.42
CA ARG A 465 22.40 5.11 13.18
C ARG A 465 20.89 5.15 13.40
N ASP A 466 20.18 4.67 12.38
CA ASP A 466 18.77 4.32 12.44
C ASP A 466 18.57 2.91 12.99
N ARG A 467 17.60 2.76 13.90
CA ARG A 467 17.22 1.46 14.48
C ARG A 467 15.89 0.95 13.96
N PHE A 468 15.18 1.76 13.17
CA PHE A 468 13.90 1.37 12.60
C PHE A 468 14.09 0.59 11.30
N ILE A 469 14.65 1.20 10.26
CA ILE A 469 14.98 0.49 9.02
C ILE A 469 16.30 -0.25 9.19
N GLY A 470 17.36 0.48 9.55
CA GLY A 470 18.68 -0.11 9.82
C GLY A 470 19.15 -1.03 8.68
N ALA A 471 19.57 -2.26 9.02
CA ALA A 471 20.00 -3.29 8.08
C ALA A 471 19.03 -4.47 7.96
N GLY A 472 17.91 -4.46 8.70
CA GLY A 472 17.06 -5.65 8.87
C GLY A 472 16.50 -6.19 7.55
N ASP A 473 16.01 -5.30 6.68
CA ASP A 473 15.44 -5.71 5.40
C ASP A 473 16.51 -6.24 4.43
N ALA A 474 17.69 -5.62 4.40
CA ALA A 474 18.84 -6.12 3.62
C ALA A 474 19.33 -7.48 4.13
N GLU A 475 19.35 -7.70 5.45
CA GLU A 475 19.72 -8.97 6.07
C GLU A 475 18.70 -10.08 5.78
N ASP A 476 17.40 -9.80 5.86
CA ASP A 476 16.39 -10.80 5.55
C ASP A 476 16.34 -11.12 4.05
N LEU A 477 16.45 -10.12 3.17
CA LEU A 477 16.64 -10.35 1.73
C LEU A 477 17.87 -11.21 1.44
N ALA A 478 19.00 -10.93 2.09
CA ALA A 478 20.21 -11.74 1.96
C ALA A 478 19.98 -13.20 2.39
N LEU A 479 19.28 -13.40 3.51
CA LEU A 479 18.93 -14.73 4.00
C LEU A 479 18.03 -15.48 3.02
N ARG A 480 16.93 -14.87 2.54
CA ARG A 480 15.92 -15.56 1.73
C ARG A 480 16.30 -15.73 0.27
N ILE A 481 16.98 -14.77 -0.31
CA ILE A 481 17.29 -14.75 -1.76
C ILE A 481 18.70 -15.28 -2.02
N TYR A 482 19.67 -14.95 -1.16
CA TYR A 482 21.07 -15.32 -1.35
C TYR A 482 21.56 -16.42 -0.41
N GLY A 483 20.66 -16.98 0.42
CA GLY A 483 20.91 -18.19 1.21
C GLY A 483 21.70 -17.97 2.50
N GLY A 484 21.91 -16.73 2.94
CA GLY A 484 22.59 -16.46 4.20
C GLY A 484 22.89 -14.99 4.49
N ILE A 485 23.09 -14.68 5.77
CA ILE A 485 23.48 -13.36 6.24
C ILE A 485 25.02 -13.30 6.28
N THR A 486 25.65 -13.14 5.11
CA THR A 486 27.09 -12.87 4.99
C THR A 486 27.33 -11.44 4.54
N PRO A 487 28.51 -10.84 4.79
CA PRO A 487 28.82 -9.49 4.31
C PRO A 487 28.59 -9.31 2.80
N GLU A 488 28.92 -10.31 1.99
CA GLU A 488 28.74 -10.29 0.54
C GLU A 488 27.26 -10.34 0.15
N ALA A 489 26.49 -11.22 0.79
CA ALA A 489 25.06 -11.37 0.52
C ALA A 489 24.27 -10.12 0.94
N VAL A 490 24.59 -9.54 2.10
CA VAL A 490 23.99 -8.29 2.58
C VAL A 490 24.38 -7.11 1.67
N ALA A 491 25.63 -7.01 1.24
CA ALA A 491 26.04 -5.97 0.30
C ALA A 491 25.27 -6.06 -1.03
N ARG A 492 25.04 -7.29 -1.52
CA ARG A 492 24.23 -7.55 -2.72
C ARG A 492 22.76 -7.17 -2.53
N ALA A 493 22.17 -7.53 -1.40
CA ALA A 493 20.77 -7.18 -1.08
C ALA A 493 20.57 -5.68 -0.82
N ALA A 494 21.59 -5.01 -0.28
CA ALA A 494 21.52 -3.60 0.05
C ALA A 494 21.58 -2.70 -1.19
N GLN A 495 22.38 -3.04 -2.21
CA GLN A 495 22.65 -2.14 -3.34
C GLN A 495 21.67 -2.40 -4.48
N GLY A 496 20.87 -1.40 -4.80
CA GLY A 496 19.75 -1.57 -5.71
C GLY A 496 19.44 -0.36 -6.57
N ASN A 497 18.26 -0.42 -7.17
CA ASN A 497 17.72 0.61 -8.04
C ASN A 497 16.19 0.61 -8.00
N GLY A 498 15.61 1.68 -8.52
CA GLY A 498 14.25 1.66 -9.02
C GLY A 498 14.23 2.04 -10.50
N CYS A 499 13.38 1.39 -11.29
CA CYS A 499 13.32 1.54 -12.74
C CYS A 499 11.94 1.96 -13.22
N MET A 500 11.87 2.98 -14.08
CA MET A 500 10.72 3.16 -14.95
C MET A 500 10.94 2.32 -16.21
N ALA A 501 10.08 1.34 -16.48
CA ALA A 501 10.28 0.37 -17.54
C ALA A 501 8.98 -0.01 -18.28
N GLU A 502 9.13 -0.36 -19.56
CA GLU A 502 8.13 -1.06 -20.35
C GLU A 502 8.49 -2.55 -20.44
N TYR A 503 7.56 -3.42 -20.07
CA TYR A 503 7.71 -4.88 -20.10
C TYR A 503 6.65 -5.50 -21.02
N ARG A 504 7.09 -6.20 -22.06
CA ARG A 504 6.24 -6.90 -23.02
C ARG A 504 6.05 -8.34 -22.58
N ARG A 505 4.81 -8.73 -22.29
CA ARG A 505 4.47 -10.09 -21.83
C ARG A 505 3.28 -10.63 -22.61
N GLY A 506 3.45 -11.82 -23.19
CA GLY A 506 2.42 -12.44 -24.02
C GLY A 506 2.05 -11.51 -25.19
N LYS A 507 0.76 -11.16 -25.31
CA LYS A 507 0.30 -10.16 -26.29
C LYS A 507 0.13 -8.76 -25.69
N GLY A 508 0.26 -8.63 -24.38
CA GLY A 508 0.04 -7.40 -23.63
C GLY A 508 1.35 -6.76 -23.18
N ALA A 509 1.22 -5.82 -22.25
CA ALA A 509 2.38 -5.16 -21.67
C ALA A 509 2.09 -4.57 -20.29
N VAL A 510 3.16 -4.32 -19.55
CA VAL A 510 3.17 -3.57 -18.29
C VAL A 510 4.05 -2.34 -18.51
N PHE A 511 3.50 -1.14 -18.30
CA PHE A 511 4.32 0.04 -18.06
C PHE A 511 4.43 0.21 -16.55
N ASN A 512 5.62 -0.05 -16.00
CA ASN A 512 5.89 0.02 -14.58
C ASN A 512 6.70 1.29 -14.29
N ALA A 513 6.06 2.28 -13.66
CA ALA A 513 6.72 3.49 -13.19
C ALA A 513 7.42 3.29 -11.83
N ALA A 514 7.17 2.16 -11.16
CA ALA A 514 7.96 1.62 -10.05
C ALA A 514 8.23 2.58 -8.88
N SER A 515 7.24 3.36 -8.46
CA SER A 515 7.36 4.13 -7.22
C SER A 515 6.01 4.38 -6.57
N CYS A 516 5.98 4.26 -5.24
CA CYS A 516 4.82 4.65 -4.44
C CYS A 516 4.50 6.14 -4.53
N GLU A 517 5.50 6.98 -4.75
CA GLU A 517 5.37 8.45 -4.69
C GLU A 517 5.20 9.11 -6.06
N TRP A 518 4.91 8.34 -7.12
CA TRP A 518 4.57 8.92 -8.43
C TRP A 518 3.48 9.98 -8.33
N VAL A 519 2.48 9.73 -7.47
CA VAL A 519 1.35 10.63 -7.25
C VAL A 519 1.75 11.99 -6.71
N ALA A 520 2.91 12.13 -6.05
CA ALA A 520 3.40 13.43 -5.58
C ALA A 520 3.58 14.41 -6.74
N GLY A 521 4.05 13.94 -7.91
CA GLY A 521 4.15 14.77 -9.11
C GLY A 521 2.80 15.24 -9.64
N LEU A 522 1.73 14.47 -9.44
CA LEU A 522 0.37 14.88 -9.83
C LEU A 522 -0.24 15.87 -8.83
N ILE A 523 0.06 15.69 -7.54
CA ILE A 523 -0.36 16.62 -6.47
C ILE A 523 0.30 17.99 -6.68
N GLU A 524 1.61 18.00 -6.92
CA GLU A 524 2.41 19.21 -7.16
C GLU A 524 2.27 19.78 -8.59
N ARG A 525 1.48 19.13 -9.46
CA ARG A 525 1.25 19.54 -10.85
C ARG A 525 2.54 19.68 -11.65
N GLU A 526 3.48 18.76 -11.46
CA GLU A 526 4.73 18.74 -12.21
C GLU A 526 4.44 18.35 -13.66
N ARG A 527 4.55 19.31 -14.58
CA ARG A 527 4.13 19.18 -15.98
C ARG A 527 4.68 17.96 -16.69
N ALA A 528 5.97 17.63 -16.50
CA ALA A 528 6.57 16.48 -17.16
C ALA A 528 5.97 15.16 -16.65
N VAL A 529 5.73 15.04 -15.34
CA VAL A 529 5.10 13.87 -14.71
C VAL A 529 3.66 13.72 -15.18
N GLU A 530 2.88 14.80 -15.20
CA GLU A 530 1.51 14.77 -15.73
C GLU A 530 1.50 14.33 -17.20
N HIS A 531 2.43 14.81 -18.03
CA HIS A 531 2.50 14.45 -19.45
C HIS A 531 2.86 12.97 -19.66
N VAL A 532 3.84 12.45 -18.92
CA VAL A 532 4.19 11.02 -18.95
C VAL A 532 3.01 10.17 -18.51
N THR A 533 2.35 10.57 -17.41
CA THR A 533 1.15 9.87 -16.90
C THR A 533 0.06 9.82 -17.96
N ARG A 534 -0.24 10.95 -18.63
CA ARG A 534 -1.22 11.00 -19.73
C ARG A 534 -0.82 10.11 -20.90
N ASN A 535 0.45 10.12 -21.31
CA ASN A 535 0.92 9.27 -22.40
C ASN A 535 0.71 7.79 -22.07
N ILE A 536 1.03 7.37 -20.85
CA ILE A 536 0.84 5.98 -20.40
C ILE A 536 -0.65 5.62 -20.35
N LEU A 537 -1.51 6.52 -19.85
CA LEU A 537 -2.94 6.28 -19.67
C LEU A 537 -3.79 6.45 -20.91
N LEU A 538 -3.34 7.13 -21.95
CA LEU A 538 -4.14 7.44 -23.15
C LEU A 538 -3.41 7.15 -24.47
N GLY A 539 -2.11 6.92 -24.43
CA GLY A 539 -1.29 6.66 -25.61
C GLY A 539 -1.46 5.23 -26.12
N ASP A 540 -1.02 5.06 -27.36
CA ASP A 540 -0.91 3.76 -28.02
C ASP A 540 0.37 3.04 -27.57
N TRP A 541 0.21 1.78 -27.18
CA TRP A 541 1.30 0.92 -26.76
C TRP A 541 1.65 -0.12 -27.84
N ALA A 542 1.03 -0.06 -29.02
CA ALA A 542 1.30 -1.00 -30.12
C ALA A 542 2.74 -0.89 -30.67
#